data_AF-A0A9D4N7S4-F1
#
_entry.id   AF-A0A9D4N7S4-F1
#
_cell.length_a   1.000
_cell.length_b   1.000
_cell.length_c   1.000
_cell.angle_alpha   90.00
_cell.angle_beta   90.00
_cell.angle_gamma   90.00
#
_symmetry.space_group_name_H-M   'P 1'
#
loop_
_entity.id
_entity.type
_entity.pdbx_description
1 polymer ?
#
loop_
_entity_poly.entity_id
_entity_poly.type
_entity_poly.pdbx_seq_one_letter_code
_entity_poly.pdbx_strand_id
1 'polypeptide(L)' 'MSWGVLFSAEEELSNIDLVLSLPPTSVSCETSFSHMKLVKTSCRLSMTQATLHNLMTVKLCSPTIKDLNPEPAVEKWLV' A
#
# COMPACT_ATOMS: atom_id res chain seq x y z
N MET A 1 -15.23 37.16 10.92
CA MET A 1 -15.41 36.73 9.50
C MET A 1 -14.27 35.85 8.96
N SER A 2 -13.10 35.76 9.60
CA SER A 2 -11.95 34.99 9.07
C SER A 2 -12.00 33.46 9.30
N TRP A 3 -12.57 32.99 10.42
CA TRP A 3 -12.56 31.56 10.77
C TRP A 3 -13.40 30.66 9.86
N GLY A 4 -14.55 31.15 9.35
CA GLY A 4 -15.41 30.37 8.46
C GLY A 4 -14.79 30.13 7.07
N VAL A 5 -13.93 31.04 6.61
CA VAL A 5 -13.21 30.91 5.34
C VAL A 5 -12.07 29.90 5.46
N LEU A 6 -11.39 29.86 6.61
CA LEU A 6 -10.32 28.88 6.88
C LEU A 6 -10.87 27.45 6.99
N PHE A 7 -11.97 27.25 7.71
CA PHE A 7 -12.61 25.94 7.83
C PHE A 7 -13.11 25.41 6.47
N SER A 8 -13.68 26.30 5.64
CA SER A 8 -14.10 25.95 4.27
C SER A 8 -12.91 25.60 3.36
N ALA A 9 -11.77 26.26 3.53
CA ALA A 9 -10.57 26.00 2.75
C ALA A 9 -9.90 24.66 3.13
N GLU A 10 -9.92 24.27 4.41
CA GLU A 10 -9.41 22.96 4.85
C GLU A 10 -10.22 21.79 4.26
N GLU A 11 -11.54 21.94 4.19
CA GLU A 11 -12.42 20.94 3.57
C GLU A 11 -12.17 20.83 2.05
N GLU A 12 -12.00 21.95 1.36
CA GLU A 12 -11.67 21.96 -0.07
C GLU A 12 -10.32 21.29 -0.37
N LEU A 13 -9.29 21.56 0.45
CA LEU A 13 -7.97 20.93 0.30
C LEU A 13 -8.06 19.41 0.52
N SER A 14 -8.79 18.97 1.55
CA SER A 14 -9.01 17.54 1.80
C SER A 14 -9.68 16.83 0.61
N ASN A 15 -10.62 17.48 -0.06
CA ASN A 15 -11.29 16.92 -1.23
C ASN A 15 -10.37 16.85 -2.45
N ILE A 16 -9.52 17.87 -2.65
CA ILE A 16 -8.52 17.87 -3.71
C ILE A 16 -7.48 16.77 -3.47
N ASP A 17 -6.98 16.63 -2.24
CA ASP A 17 -6.04 15.58 -1.88
C ASP A 17 -6.62 14.18 -2.09
N LEU A 18 -7.91 13.98 -1.76
CA LEU A 18 -8.60 12.73 -2.02
C LEU A 18 -8.65 12.41 -3.52
N VAL A 19 -9.05 13.37 -4.35
CA VAL A 19 -9.10 13.18 -5.81
C VAL A 19 -7.70 12.90 -6.39
N LEU A 20 -6.67 13.58 -5.90
CA LEU A 20 -5.28 13.36 -6.32
C LEU A 20 -4.71 12.03 -5.82
N SER A 21 -5.24 11.46 -4.74
CA SER A 21 -4.85 10.14 -4.24
C SER A 21 -5.33 8.99 -5.12
N LEU A 22 -6.37 9.23 -5.95
CA LEU A 22 -6.87 8.22 -6.87
C LEU A 22 -5.89 8.04 -8.02
N PRO A 23 -5.43 6.81 -8.30
CA PRO A 23 -4.54 6.58 -9.42
C PRO A 23 -5.28 6.89 -10.72
N PRO A 24 -4.66 7.64 -11.66
CA PRO A 24 -5.29 8.01 -12.92
C PRO A 24 -5.49 6.83 -13.86
N THR A 25 -4.83 5.70 -13.60
CA THR A 25 -4.88 4.48 -14.42
C THR A 25 -4.83 3.20 -13.57
N SER A 26 -5.30 2.10 -14.15
CA SER A 26 -5.25 0.75 -13.56
C SER A 26 -3.90 0.05 -13.68
N VAL A 27 -2.90 0.67 -14.30
CA VAL A 27 -1.59 0.04 -14.63
C VAL A 27 -0.89 -0.50 -13.38
N SER A 28 -0.99 0.22 -12.26
CA SER A 28 -0.43 -0.23 -10.97
C SER A 28 -1.08 -1.53 -10.48
N CYS A 29 -2.40 -1.65 -10.65
CA CYS A 29 -3.16 -2.86 -10.31
C CYS A 29 -2.80 -4.02 -11.24
N GLU A 30 -2.70 -3.79 -12.55
CA GLU A 30 -2.32 -4.82 -13.53
C GLU A 30 -0.92 -5.37 -13.29
N THR A 31 0.02 -4.49 -12.94
CA THR A 31 1.38 -4.87 -12.53
C THR A 31 1.34 -5.74 -11.27
N SER A 32 0.55 -5.34 -10.27
CA SER A 32 0.35 -6.10 -9.04
C SER A 32 -0.26 -7.49 -9.31
N PHE A 33 -1.23 -7.61 -10.21
CA PHE A 33 -1.79 -8.89 -10.62
C PHE A 33 -0.79 -9.77 -11.37
N SER A 34 0.09 -9.15 -12.17
CA SER A 34 1.18 -9.87 -12.84
C SER A 34 2.15 -10.47 -11.82
N HIS A 35 2.50 -9.73 -10.77
CA HIS A 35 3.28 -10.25 -9.64
C HIS A 35 2.54 -11.36 -8.88
N MET A 36 1.24 -11.20 -8.63
CA MET A 36 0.42 -12.23 -7.98
C MET A 36 0.42 -13.53 -8.77
N LYS A 37 0.34 -13.45 -10.10
CA LYS A 37 0.44 -14.62 -10.97
C LYS A 37 1.77 -15.33 -10.78
N LEU A 38 2.89 -14.60 -10.78
CA LEU A 38 4.21 -15.18 -10.53
C LEU A 38 4.28 -15.86 -9.15
N VAL A 39 3.82 -15.20 -8.08
CA VAL A 39 3.80 -15.78 -6.73
C VAL A 39 2.96 -17.05 -6.67
N LYS A 40 1.78 -17.04 -7.29
CA LYS A 40 0.87 -18.20 -7.35
C LYS A 40 1.46 -19.36 -8.14
N THR A 41 2.15 -19.09 -9.26
CA THR A 41 2.61 -20.15 -10.18
C THR A 41 4.05 -20.59 -9.97
N SER A 42 4.88 -19.80 -9.28
CA SER A 42 6.33 -20.04 -9.17
C SER A 42 6.68 -21.39 -8.52
N CYS A 43 5.95 -21.80 -7.48
CA CYS A 43 6.22 -23.09 -6.82
C CYS A 43 5.37 -24.25 -7.33
N ARG A 44 4.43 -24.05 -8.27
CA ARG A 44 3.40 -25.06 -8.67
C ARG A 44 2.66 -25.70 -7.48
N LEU A 45 2.69 -25.07 -6.31
CA LEU A 45 2.00 -25.52 -5.10
C LEU A 45 0.62 -24.88 -5.03
N SER A 46 -0.34 -25.64 -4.49
CA SER A 46 -1.61 -25.04 -4.06
C SER A 46 -1.33 -24.16 -2.85
N MET A 47 -1.72 -22.88 -2.95
CA MET A 47 -1.60 -21.92 -1.86
C MET A 47 -2.99 -21.41 -1.51
N THR A 48 -3.27 -21.26 -0.23
CA THR A 48 -4.54 -20.69 0.22
C THR A 48 -4.63 -19.22 -0.20
N GLN A 49 -5.85 -18.71 -0.37
CA GLN A 49 -6.08 -17.31 -0.67
C GLN A 49 -5.49 -16.39 0.40
N ALA A 50 -5.57 -16.78 1.68
CA ALA A 50 -5.02 -16.03 2.80
C ALA A 50 -3.50 -15.86 2.67
N THR A 51 -2.78 -16.95 2.36
CA THR A 51 -1.32 -16.88 2.18
C THR A 51 -0.95 -16.04 0.95
N LEU A 52 -1.68 -16.19 -0.17
CA LEU A 52 -1.45 -15.36 -1.36
C LEU A 52 -1.63 -13.87 -1.06
N HIS A 53 -2.70 -13.52 -0.34
CA HIS A 53 -3.00 -12.15 0.06
C HIS A 53 -1.87 -11.59 0.93
N ASN A 54 -1.46 -12.31 1.97
CA ASN A 54 -0.39 -11.87 2.87
C ASN A 54 0.94 -11.65 2.11
N LEU A 55 1.32 -12.56 1.22
CA LEU A 55 2.54 -12.41 0.42
C LEU A 55 2.47 -11.21 -0.52
N MET A 56 1.31 -10.94 -1.13
CA MET A 56 1.12 -9.75 -1.96
C MET A 56 1.16 -8.47 -1.15
N THR A 57 0.55 -8.45 0.04
CA THR A 57 0.62 -7.29 0.95
C THR A 57 2.05 -6.99 1.37
N VAL A 58 2.83 -8.02 1.73
CA VAL A 58 4.26 -7.84 2.00
C VAL A 58 4.95 -7.29 0.75
N LYS A 59 4.76 -7.92 -0.41
CA LYS A 59 5.46 -7.53 -1.65
C LYS A 59 5.17 -6.08 -2.11
N LEU A 60 3.95 -5.60 -1.92
CA LEU A 60 3.49 -4.28 -2.40
C LEU A 60 3.66 -3.18 -1.35
N CYS A 61 3.49 -3.49 -0.07
CA CYS A 61 3.46 -2.49 1.00
C CYS A 61 4.76 -2.48 1.83
N SER A 62 5.58 -3.52 1.79
CA SER A 62 6.88 -3.51 2.48
C SER A 62 7.94 -2.80 1.64
N PRO A 63 8.94 -2.16 2.27
CA PRO A 63 10.12 -1.69 1.57
C PRO A 63 10.84 -2.86 0.87
N THR A 64 11.68 -2.54 -0.10
CA THR A 64 12.54 -3.55 -0.72
C THR A 64 13.54 -4.09 0.31
N ILE A 65 14.09 -5.28 0.08
CA ILE A 65 15.08 -5.89 0.98
C ILE A 65 16.28 -4.95 1.23
N LYS A 66 16.65 -4.12 0.24
CA LYS A 66 17.77 -3.18 0.35
C LYS A 66 17.46 -2.00 1.28
N ASP A 67 16.20 -1.59 1.32
CA ASP A 67 15.73 -0.41 2.07
C ASP A 67 15.02 -0.79 3.36
N LEU A 68 15.02 -2.08 3.71
CA LEU A 68 14.37 -2.60 4.90
C LEU A 68 15.18 -2.20 6.13
N ASN A 69 14.67 -1.23 6.91
CA ASN A 69 15.19 -0.95 8.25
C ASN A 69 14.49 -1.86 9.28
N PRO A 70 15.20 -2.82 9.93
CA PRO A 70 14.61 -3.68 10.95
C PRO A 70 14.44 -3.01 12.32
N GLU A 71 15.12 -1.89 12.60
CA GLU A 71 15.15 -1.26 13.93
C GLU A 71 13.76 -0.98 14.52
N PRO A 72 12.79 -0.40 13.78
CA PRO A 72 11.46 -0.13 14.33
C PRO A 72 10.71 -1.40 14.75
N ALA A 73 10.96 -2.51 14.05
CA ALA A 73 10.34 -3.79 14.39
C ALA A 73 11.00 -4.40 15.63
N VAL A 74 12.33 -4.31 15.73
CA VAL A 74 13.11 -4.79 16.88
C VAL A 74 12.71 -4.05 18.15
N GLU A 75 12.62 -2.73 18.10
CA GLU A 75 12.19 -1.89 19.23
C GLU A 75 10.77 -2.23 19.69
N LYS A 76 9.88 -2.58 18.75
CA LYS A 76 8.49 -2.93 19.08
C LYS A 76 8.33 -4.30 19.74
N TRP A 77 9.25 -5.23 19.51
CA TRP A 77 9.16 -6.62 20.01
C TRP A 77 10.03 -6.88 21.24
N LEU A 78 11.05 -6.05 21.49
CA LEU A 78 11.97 -6.18 22.62
C LEU A 78 11.63 -5.27 23.81
N VAL A 79 10.48 -4.57 23.75
CA VAL A 79 9.84 -3.88 24.87
C VAL A 79 8.72 -4.76 25.42
#